data_AF-A0A950DWN9-F1
#
_entry.id   AF-A0A950DWN9-F1
#
_cell.length_a   1.000
_cell.length_b   1.000
_cell.length_c   1.000
_cell.angle_alpha   90.00
_cell.angle_beta   90.00
_cell.angle_gamma   90.00
#
_symmetry.space_group_name_H-M   'P 1'
#
loop_
_entity.id
_entity.type
_entity.pdbx_description
1 polymer ?
#
loop_
_entity_poly.entity_id
_entity_poly.type
_entity_poly.pdbx_seq_one_letter_code
_entity_poly.pdbx_strand_id
1 'polypeptide(L)'
;MSQHESSAEVPDLSSCANASCAEQFRRLGDGKVYAFPIDDPENWGLPAHLKQKVVWLCRACSAAHYVRLDRRRHRVQLVHRRAEPHGQAA
;
A
#
# COMPACT_ATOMS: atom_id res chain seq x y z
N MET A 1 -31.68 -14.29 15.60
CA MET A 1 -31.26 -12.89 15.41
C MET A 1 -29.97 -12.94 14.63
N SER A 2 -30.03 -12.67 13.33
CA SER A 2 -28.90 -12.83 12.41
C SER A 2 -27.87 -11.74 12.67
N GLN A 3 -26.66 -12.15 13.04
CA GLN A 3 -25.53 -11.26 13.26
C GLN A 3 -25.10 -10.72 11.89
N HIS A 4 -25.49 -9.49 11.56
CA HIS A 4 -24.81 -8.71 10.54
C HIS A 4 -23.49 -8.22 11.17
N GLU A 5 -22.49 -9.10 11.19
CA GLU A 5 -21.10 -8.68 11.30
C GLU A 5 -20.83 -7.80 10.08
N SER A 6 -20.88 -6.49 10.29
CA SER A 6 -20.44 -5.52 9.32
C SER A 6 -18.94 -5.74 9.20
N SER A 7 -18.58 -6.58 8.23
CA SER A 7 -17.21 -6.83 7.81
C SER A 7 -16.68 -5.50 7.32
N ALA A 8 -16.15 -4.72 8.25
CA ALA A 8 -15.29 -3.61 7.94
C ALA A 8 -14.23 -4.17 6.99
N GLU A 9 -14.21 -3.70 5.75
CA GLU A 9 -13.20 -4.09 4.77
C GLU A 9 -11.83 -3.90 5.41
N VAL A 10 -11.27 -5.02 5.89
CA VAL A 10 -9.89 -5.08 6.36
C VAL A 10 -9.06 -4.62 5.17
N PRO A 11 -8.10 -3.69 5.34
CA PRO A 11 -7.29 -3.23 4.23
C PRO A 11 -6.68 -4.44 3.51
N ASP A 12 -7.21 -4.71 2.31
CA ASP A 12 -7.01 -5.98 1.62
C ASP A 12 -5.61 -6.00 1.03
N LEU A 13 -4.74 -6.80 1.65
CA LEU A 13 -3.41 -7.11 1.15
C LEU A 13 -3.47 -8.34 0.25
N SER A 14 -4.42 -8.42 -0.69
CA SER A 14 -4.56 -9.57 -1.59
C SER A 14 -3.60 -9.53 -2.79
N SER A 15 -3.23 -8.33 -3.25
CA SER A 15 -2.53 -8.13 -4.52
C SER A 15 -1.54 -6.98 -4.49
N CYS A 16 -0.64 -6.97 -5.47
CA CYS A 16 0.38 -5.94 -5.63
C CYS A 16 -0.28 -4.57 -5.90
N ALA A 17 0.16 -3.54 -5.18
CA ALA A 17 -0.37 -2.18 -5.33
C ALA A 17 0.00 -1.50 -6.66
N ASN A 18 0.86 -2.12 -7.48
CA ASN A 18 1.02 -1.72 -8.87
C ASN A 18 -0.11 -2.32 -9.70
N ALA A 19 -1.04 -1.48 -10.19
CA ALA A 19 -2.20 -1.91 -10.97
C ALA A 19 -1.86 -2.66 -12.27
N SER A 20 -0.65 -2.49 -12.81
CA SER A 20 -0.17 -3.25 -13.98
C SER A 20 0.44 -4.62 -13.61
N CYS A 21 0.52 -4.95 -12.32
CA CYS A 21 1.05 -6.20 -11.81
C CYS A 21 -0.07 -7.02 -11.16
N ALA A 22 -0.32 -8.22 -11.65
CA ALA A 22 -1.35 -9.12 -11.13
C ALA A 22 -0.83 -10.10 -10.05
N GLU A 23 0.33 -9.81 -9.46
CA GLU A 23 0.92 -10.70 -8.47
C GLU A 23 0.12 -10.68 -7.16
N GLN A 24 -0.14 -11.87 -6.62
CA GLN A 24 -0.91 -12.05 -5.39
C GLN A 24 0.00 -12.09 -4.17
N PHE A 25 -0.47 -11.51 -3.08
CA PHE A 25 0.20 -11.59 -1.80
C PHE A 25 0.09 -13.03 -1.25
N ARG A 26 1.23 -13.69 -1.08
CA ARG A 26 1.27 -15.07 -0.53
C ARG A 26 1.69 -15.11 0.92
N ARG A 27 2.69 -14.31 1.28
CA ARG A 27 3.28 -14.28 2.62
C ARG A 27 4.05 -13.00 2.88
N LEU A 28 4.19 -12.66 4.16
CA LEU A 28 5.13 -11.63 4.61
C LEU A 28 6.57 -12.00 4.24
N GLY A 29 7.38 -10.99 3.92
CA GLY A 29 8.76 -11.16 3.45
C GLY A 29 8.91 -11.34 1.94
N ASP A 30 7.83 -11.67 1.22
CA ASP A 30 7.84 -11.70 -0.24
C ASP A 30 7.48 -10.31 -0.78
N GLY A 31 8.47 -9.44 -0.97
CA GLY A 31 8.25 -8.05 -1.36
C GLY A 31 8.24 -7.08 -0.17
N LYS A 32 7.51 -5.97 -0.29
CA LYS A 32 7.54 -4.87 0.70
C LYS A 32 6.15 -4.36 1.04
N VAL A 33 5.85 -4.36 2.34
CA VAL A 33 4.62 -3.79 2.91
C VAL A 33 4.87 -2.33 3.29
N TYR A 34 3.90 -1.48 3.00
CA TYR A 34 3.87 -0.08 3.40
C TYR A 34 2.62 0.15 4.24
N ALA A 35 2.82 0.66 5.45
CA ALA A 35 1.73 1.07 6.34
C ALA A 35 1.81 2.58 6.52
N PHE A 36 0.69 3.26 6.32
CA PHE A 36 0.58 4.69 6.50
C PHE A 36 -0.49 5.01 7.54
N PRO A 37 -0.17 5.79 8.58
CA PRO A 37 -1.17 6.21 9.56
C PRO A 37 -2.20 7.13 8.91
N ILE A 38 -3.46 6.96 9.32
CA ILE A 38 -4.58 7.82 8.96
C ILE A 38 -5.08 8.47 10.25
N ASP A 39 -4.89 9.78 10.32
CA ASP A 39 -5.22 10.59 11.51
C ASP A 39 -6.74 10.84 11.59
N ASP A 40 -7.40 11.00 10.45
CA ASP A 40 -8.84 11.28 10.33
C ASP A 40 -9.48 10.42 9.22
N PRO A 41 -9.93 9.19 9.54
CA PRO A 41 -10.48 8.26 8.54
C PRO A 41 -11.79 8.74 7.92
N GLU A 42 -12.64 9.43 8.69
CA GLU A 42 -13.96 9.85 8.23
C GLU A 42 -13.85 10.94 7.15
N ASN A 43 -12.91 11.87 7.30
CA ASN A 43 -12.59 12.85 6.25
C ASN A 43 -12.00 12.19 4.98
N TRP A 44 -11.51 10.95 5.08
CA TRP A 44 -11.02 10.16 3.96
C TRP A 44 -12.11 9.30 3.31
N GLY A 45 -13.35 9.36 3.83
CA GLY A 45 -14.44 8.49 3.43
C GLY A 45 -14.24 7.03 3.86
N LEU A 46 -13.42 6.80 4.88
CA LEU A 46 -13.08 5.49 5.43
C LEU A 46 -13.81 5.27 6.77
N PRO A 47 -14.02 4.02 7.19
CA PRO A 47 -14.60 3.73 8.49
C PRO A 47 -13.76 4.33 9.64
N ALA A 48 -14.42 4.89 10.67
CA ALA A 48 -13.77 5.61 11.77
C ALA A 48 -12.70 4.79 12.55
N HIS A 49 -12.82 3.46 12.53
CA HIS A 49 -11.88 2.54 13.17
C HIS A 49 -10.62 2.27 12.33
N LEU A 50 -10.60 2.66 11.05
CA LEU A 50 -9.48 2.39 10.15
C LEU A 50 -8.34 3.39 10.34
N LYS A 51 -7.42 3.08 11.26
CA LYS A 51 -6.31 3.98 11.65
C LYS A 51 -5.10 3.95 10.73
N GLN A 52 -5.08 3.07 9.73
CA GLN A 52 -3.96 2.95 8.81
C GLN A 52 -4.40 2.42 7.45
N LYS A 53 -3.68 2.85 6.41
CA LYS A 53 -3.74 2.30 5.07
C LYS A 53 -2.52 1.44 4.84
N VAL A 54 -2.76 0.16 4.56
CA VAL A 54 -1.68 -0.81 4.30
C VAL A 54 -1.74 -1.23 2.84
N VAL A 55 -0.59 -1.29 2.19
CA VAL A 55 -0.45 -1.79 0.82
C VAL A 55 0.82 -2.62 0.68
N TRP A 56 0.83 -3.53 -0.29
CA TRP A 56 1.96 -4.40 -0.56
C TRP A 56 2.47 -4.23 -1.99
N LEU A 57 3.79 -4.27 -2.19
CA LEU A 57 4.41 -4.40 -3.50
C LEU A 57 5.19 -5.71 -3.55
N CYS A 58 5.00 -6.48 -4.62
CA CYS A 58 5.82 -7.66 -4.87
C CYS A 58 7.31 -7.31 -5.01
N ARG A 59 8.17 -8.34 -4.97
CA ARG A 59 9.62 -8.16 -5.02
C ARG A 59 10.07 -7.37 -6.25
N ALA A 60 9.54 -7.69 -7.43
CA ALA A 60 9.90 -6.99 -8.67
C ALA A 60 9.45 -5.52 -8.65
N CYS A 61 8.19 -5.26 -8.29
CA CYS A 61 7.66 -3.90 -8.25
C CYS A 61 8.35 -3.04 -7.19
N SER A 62 8.66 -3.61 -6.03
CA SER A 62 9.33 -2.90 -4.93
C SER A 62 10.80 -2.56 -5.21
N ALA A 63 11.43 -3.22 -6.21
CA ALA A 63 12.78 -2.91 -6.67
C ALA A 63 12.82 -1.65 -7.56
N ALA A 64 11.79 -1.46 -8.41
CA ALA A 64 11.70 -0.31 -9.31
C ALA A 64 10.87 0.86 -8.74
N HIS A 65 10.00 0.58 -7.78
CA HIS A 65 9.05 1.55 -7.25
C HIS A 65 9.04 1.57 -5.72
N TYR A 66 8.46 2.63 -5.19
CA TYR A 66 8.04 2.73 -3.80
C TYR A 66 6.67 3.39 -3.73
N VAL A 67 5.98 3.20 -2.61
CA VAL A 67 4.67 3.80 -2.38
C VAL A 67 4.81 5.10 -1.59
N ARG A 68 4.05 6.11 -1.99
CA ARG A 68 3.78 7.31 -1.17
C ARG A 68 2.29 7.45 -0.94
N LEU A 69 1.93 8.12 0.15
CA LEU A 69 0.57 8.51 0.43
C LEU A 69 0.39 10.00 0.11
N ASP A 70 -0.47 10.30 -0.86
CA ASP A 70 -0.95 11.66 -1.09
C ASP A 70 -2.04 11.96 -0.06
N ARG A 71 -1.63 12.64 1.02
CA ARG A 71 -2.52 13.03 2.12
C ARG A 71 -3.56 14.09 1.73
N ARG A 72 -3.43 14.79 0.59
CA ARG A 72 -4.43 15.76 0.14
C ARG A 72 -5.52 15.09 -0.67
N ARG A 73 -5.14 14.09 -1.47
CA ARG A 73 -6.06 13.32 -2.32
C ARG A 73 -6.50 11.99 -1.70
N HIS A 74 -5.99 11.67 -0.51
CA HIS A 74 -6.27 10.45 0.25
C HIS A 74 -5.96 9.16 -0.54
N ARG A 75 -4.92 9.21 -1.39
CA ARG A 75 -4.61 8.15 -2.37
C ARG A 75 -3.17 7.69 -2.28
N VAL A 76 -3.00 6.38 -2.47
CA VAL A 76 -1.69 5.75 -2.63
C VAL A 76 -1.18 6.05 -4.03
N GLN A 77 0.08 6.45 -4.13
CA GLN A 77 0.76 6.74 -5.39
C GLN A 77 1.99 5.85 -5.50
N LEU A 78 2.15 5.24 -6.67
CA LEU A 78 3.34 4.48 -7.03
C LEU A 78 4.36 5.45 -7.63
N VAL A 79 5.58 5.47 -7.08
CA VAL A 79 6.64 6.38 -7.51
C VAL A 79 7.85 5.56 -7.93
N HIS A 80 8.41 5.87 -9.10
CA HIS A 80 9.66 5.28 -9.53
C HIS A 80 10.77 5.64 -8.55
N ARG A 81 11.53 4.62 -8.14
CA ARG A 81 12.82 4.85 -7.51
C ARG A 81 13.70 5.45 -8.59
N ARG A 82 14.34 6.58 -8.29
CA ARG A 82 15.43 7.05 -9.15
C ARG A 82 16.47 5.92 -9.13
N ALA A 83 16.86 5.45 -10.31
CA ALA A 83 18.10 4.71 -10.41
C ALA A 83 19.18 5.66 -9.88
N GLU A 84 19.85 5.30 -8.78
CA GLU A 84 21.12 5.95 -8.49
C GLU A 84 21.96 5.80 -9.77
N PRO A 85 22.50 6.90 -10.34
CA PRO A 85 23.46 6.75 -11.41
C PRO A 85 24.60 5.88 -10.84
N HIS A 86 24.70 4.65 -11.32
CA HIS A 86 25.89 3.83 -11.12
C HIS A 86 27.05 4.62 -11.75
N GLY A 87 27.83 5.33 -10.93
CA GLY A 87 28.98 6.07 -11.42
C GLY A 87 29.45 7.18 -10.49
N GLN A 88 30.23 6.82 -9.48
CA GLN A 88 31.65 7.14 -9.51
C GLN A 88 32.40 6.30 -8.47
N ALA A 89 33.15 5.33 -8.98
CA ALA A 89 34.33 4.83 -8.30
C ALA A 89 35.35 5.98 -8.24
N ALA A 90 35.93 6.18 -7.05
CA ALA A 90 37.26 6.73 -6.84
C ALA A 90 37.79 6.12 -5.54
#